data_AF-A0A7S2FPM8-F1
#
_entry.id   AF-A0A7S2FPM8-F1
#
_cell.length_a   1.000
_cell.length_b   1.000
_cell.length_c   1.000
_cell.angle_alpha   90.00
_cell.angle_beta   90.00
_cell.angle_gamma   90.00
#
_symmetry.space_group_name_H-M   'P 1'
#
loop_
_entity.id
_entity.type
_entity.pdbx_description
1 polymer ?
#
loop_
_entity_poly.entity_id
_entity_poly.type
_entity_poly.pdbx_seq_one_letter_code
_entity_poly.pdbx_strand_id
1 'polypeptide(L)'
;KHDANDYSKWDDISDSDEEASEVKNDDLSVVERLSQAATNKSEGNDFFKAGENKKAADAYRAGATLLAEADKSKPGPSVGQQAEVDELALSLNLNLAMAEIKLEHWKPASVAATK
;
A
#
# COMPACT_ATOMS: atom_id res chain seq x y z
N LYS A 1 -28.24 -14.25 -46.92
CA LYS A 1 -26.78 -14.21 -46.63
C LYS A 1 -26.63 -13.32 -45.40
N HIS A 2 -26.48 -13.90 -44.22
CA HIS A 2 -26.22 -13.14 -43.00
C HIS A 2 -24.73 -12.85 -42.94
N ASP A 3 -24.38 -11.57 -42.84
CA ASP A 3 -23.00 -11.13 -42.74
C ASP A 3 -22.47 -11.42 -41.34
N ALA A 4 -21.30 -12.06 -41.26
CA ALA A 4 -20.72 -12.56 -40.01
C ALA A 4 -19.98 -11.48 -39.19
N ASN A 5 -20.20 -10.21 -39.51
CA ASN A 5 -19.47 -9.06 -38.97
C ASN A 5 -20.40 -7.97 -38.37
N ASP A 6 -21.56 -8.36 -37.85
CA ASP A 6 -22.42 -7.43 -37.12
C ASP A 6 -21.97 -7.32 -35.66
N TYR A 7 -21.09 -6.35 -35.39
CA TYR A 7 -20.55 -6.05 -34.06
C TYR A 7 -21.41 -5.05 -33.27
N SER A 8 -22.62 -4.73 -33.74
CA SER A 8 -23.59 -3.85 -33.03
C SER A 8 -24.03 -4.37 -31.66
N LYS A 9 -23.71 -5.63 -31.34
CA LYS A 9 -23.88 -6.24 -30.00
C LYS A 9 -23.00 -5.60 -28.91
N TRP A 10 -21.91 -4.93 -29.28
CA TRP A 10 -20.91 -4.46 -28.31
C TRP A 10 -20.94 -2.95 -28.04
N ASP A 11 -21.85 -2.20 -28.67
CA ASP A 11 -22.04 -0.76 -28.42
C ASP A 11 -22.62 -0.44 -27.03
N ASP A 12 -23.05 -1.45 -26.28
CA ASP A 12 -23.58 -1.33 -24.91
C ASP A 12 -22.55 -1.62 -23.81
N ILE A 13 -21.25 -1.74 -24.13
CA ILE A 13 -20.21 -1.69 -23.08
C ILE A 13 -20.07 -0.21 -22.65
N SER A 14 -21.01 0.20 -21.81
CA SER A 14 -20.93 1.39 -20.98
C SER A 14 -19.59 1.36 -20.24
N ASP A 15 -18.76 2.35 -20.53
CA ASP A 15 -17.58 2.77 -19.77
C ASP A 15 -18.08 3.13 -18.36
N SER A 16 -18.31 2.11 -17.55
CA SER A 16 -18.70 2.25 -16.16
C SER A 16 -17.46 2.74 -15.46
N ASP A 17 -17.36 4.06 -15.38
CA ASP A 17 -16.46 4.82 -14.52
C ASP A 17 -16.66 4.29 -13.09
N GLU A 18 -15.89 3.25 -12.79
CA GLU A 18 -15.84 2.59 -11.50
C GLU A 18 -15.08 3.57 -10.61
N GLU A 19 -15.84 4.56 -10.12
CA GLU A 19 -15.51 5.46 -9.02
C GLU A 19 -14.60 4.68 -8.07
N ALA A 20 -13.32 5.04 -8.07
CA ALA A 20 -12.33 4.49 -7.17
C ALA A 20 -12.74 4.92 -5.76
N SER A 21 -13.70 4.19 -5.18
CA SER A 21 -14.16 4.40 -3.83
C SER A 21 -12.92 4.25 -2.96
N GLU A 22 -12.52 5.33 -2.29
CA GLU A 22 -11.49 5.31 -1.26
C GLU A 22 -11.91 4.23 -0.25
N VAL A 23 -11.36 3.02 -0.41
CA VAL A 23 -11.58 1.93 0.52
C VAL A 23 -10.91 2.39 1.80
N LYS A 24 -11.72 2.79 2.78
CA LYS A 24 -11.23 3.17 4.09
C LYS A 24 -10.43 1.98 4.63
N ASN A 25 -9.21 2.24 5.10
CA ASN A 25 -8.31 1.21 5.64
C ASN A 25 -9.00 0.30 6.68
N ASP A 26 -10.00 0.84 7.38
CA ASP A 26 -10.83 0.15 8.36
C ASP A 26 -11.56 -1.08 7.79
N ASP A 27 -11.87 -1.12 6.49
CA ASP A 27 -12.63 -2.22 5.88
C ASP A 27 -11.78 -3.45 5.50
N LEU A 28 -10.46 -3.30 5.45
CA LEU A 28 -9.56 -4.34 4.97
C LEU A 28 -9.30 -5.43 6.02
N SER A 29 -9.30 -6.69 5.58
CA SER A 29 -8.83 -7.82 6.38
C SER A 29 -7.32 -7.71 6.65
N VAL A 30 -6.82 -8.46 7.65
CA VAL A 30 -5.38 -8.52 7.96
C VAL A 30 -4.55 -8.93 6.73
N VAL A 31 -5.05 -9.89 5.94
CA VAL A 31 -4.36 -10.39 4.74
C VAL A 31 -4.30 -9.32 3.65
N GLU A 32 -5.39 -8.60 3.43
CA GLU A 32 -5.42 -7.51 2.44
C GLU A 32 -4.49 -6.36 2.84
N ARG A 33 -4.46 -6.00 4.12
CA ARG A 33 -3.54 -4.97 4.64
C ARG A 33 -2.08 -5.39 4.49
N LEU A 34 -1.74 -6.64 4.79
CA LEU A 34 -0.41 -7.19 4.53
C LEU A 34 -0.03 -7.13 3.04
N SER A 35 -0.95 -7.54 2.16
CA SER A 35 -0.71 -7.52 0.72
C SER A 35 -0.50 -6.09 0.20
N GLN A 36 -1.35 -5.14 0.57
CA GLN A 36 -1.21 -3.75 0.15
C GLN A 36 0.03 -3.07 0.75
N ALA A 37 0.38 -3.37 2.00
CA ALA A 37 1.60 -2.86 2.62
C ALA A 37 2.86 -3.41 1.91
N ALA A 38 2.83 -4.67 1.46
CA ALA A 38 3.91 -5.26 0.67
C ALA A 38 4.04 -4.60 -0.71
N THR A 39 2.92 -4.29 -1.38
CA THR A 39 2.91 -3.51 -2.63
C THR A 39 3.53 -2.13 -2.43
N ASN A 40 3.08 -1.39 -1.41
CA ASN A 40 3.65 -0.08 -1.05
C ASN A 40 5.16 -0.15 -0.76
N LYS A 41 5.62 -1.21 -0.09
CA LYS A 41 7.06 -1.44 0.14
C LYS A 41 7.80 -1.63 -1.19
N SER A 42 7.24 -2.41 -2.12
CA SER A 42 7.87 -2.63 -3.43
C SER A 42 7.98 -1.32 -4.21
N GLU A 43 6.89 -0.57 -4.31
CA GLU A 43 6.87 0.75 -4.98
C GLU A 43 7.85 1.73 -4.34
N GLY A 44 7.88 1.79 -3.00
CA GLY A 44 8.82 2.62 -2.27
C GLY A 44 10.28 2.26 -2.58
N ASN A 45 10.59 0.97 -2.71
CA ASN A 45 11.94 0.51 -3.09
C ASN A 45 12.31 0.95 -4.51
N ASP A 46 11.35 0.94 -5.43
CA ASP A 46 11.59 1.35 -6.81
C ASP A 46 11.80 2.86 -6.90
N PHE A 47 10.98 3.66 -6.20
CA PHE A 47 11.21 5.11 -6.07
C PHE A 47 12.55 5.44 -5.40
N PHE A 48 12.93 4.70 -4.35
CA PHE A 48 14.19 4.93 -3.65
C PHE A 48 15.40 4.65 -4.55
N LYS A 49 15.38 3.55 -5.32
CA LYS A 49 16.43 3.24 -6.31
C LYS A 49 16.52 4.30 -7.41
N ALA A 50 15.39 4.89 -7.80
CA ALA A 50 15.32 5.99 -8.77
C ALA A 50 15.79 7.35 -8.19
N GLY A 51 16.07 7.43 -6.88
CA GLY A 51 16.43 8.68 -6.20
C GLY A 51 15.23 9.59 -5.89
N GLU A 52 14.00 9.12 -6.13
CA GLU A 52 12.75 9.84 -5.83
C GLU A 52 12.38 9.68 -4.35
N ASN A 53 13.28 10.12 -3.46
CA ASN A 53 13.21 9.84 -2.02
C ASN A 53 11.90 10.29 -1.36
N LYS A 54 11.27 11.37 -1.85
CA LYS A 54 9.97 11.83 -1.35
C LYS A 54 8.86 10.83 -1.64
N LYS A 55 8.75 10.35 -2.89
CA LYS A 55 7.75 9.34 -3.25
C LYS A 55 8.01 8.01 -2.53
N ALA A 56 9.29 7.65 -2.37
CA ALA A 56 9.67 6.48 -1.57
C ALA A 56 9.17 6.60 -0.13
N ALA A 57 9.42 7.74 0.54
CA ALA A 57 8.94 8.00 1.89
C ALA A 57 7.41 7.95 1.99
N ASP A 58 6.70 8.53 1.01
CA ASP A 58 5.24 8.53 0.99
C ASP A 58 4.67 7.09 0.85
N ALA A 59 5.24 6.27 -0.04
CA ALA A 59 4.85 4.87 -0.20
C ALA A 59 5.14 4.03 1.06
N TYR A 60 6.34 4.15 1.65
CA TYR A 60 6.66 3.44 2.89
C TYR A 60 5.74 3.86 4.05
N ARG A 61 5.38 5.14 4.14
CA ARG A 61 4.45 5.64 5.15
C ARG A 61 3.04 5.10 4.96
N ALA A 62 2.56 5.02 3.72
CA ALA A 62 1.27 4.42 3.40
C ALA A 62 1.22 2.95 3.84
N GLY A 63 2.24 2.16 3.49
CA GLY A 63 2.36 0.77 3.95
C GLY A 63 2.39 0.63 5.47
N ALA A 64 3.16 1.47 6.16
CA ALA A 64 3.25 1.43 7.63
C ALA A 64 1.92 1.81 8.30
N THR A 65 1.15 2.71 7.69
CA THR A 65 -0.16 3.15 8.21
C THR A 65 -1.19 2.01 8.12
N LEU A 66 -1.21 1.28 7.00
CA LEU A 66 -2.08 0.09 6.83
C LEU A 66 -1.86 -0.95 7.93
N LEU A 67 -0.63 -1.14 8.39
CA LEU A 67 -0.29 -2.13 9.43
C LEU A 67 -0.55 -1.61 10.85
N ALA A 68 -0.49 -0.29 11.07
CA ALA A 68 -0.74 0.34 12.36
C ALA A 68 -2.24 0.49 12.67
N GLU A 69 -3.05 0.75 11.64
CA GLU A 69 -4.51 0.94 11.74
C GLU A 69 -5.20 -0.43 11.71
N ALA A 70 -5.14 -1.16 12.82
CA ALA A 70 -6.01 -2.31 13.02
C ALA A 70 -7.37 -1.86 13.57
N ASP A 71 -8.43 -2.08 12.79
CA ASP A 71 -9.79 -1.94 13.28
C ASP A 71 -10.00 -2.87 14.49
N LYS A 72 -10.20 -2.26 15.67
CA LYS A 72 -10.41 -2.97 16.95
C LYS A 72 -11.73 -3.73 16.99
N SER A 73 -12.65 -3.45 16.05
CA SER A 73 -13.91 -4.18 15.91
C SER A 73 -13.74 -5.52 15.19
N LYS A 74 -12.61 -5.72 14.49
CA LYS A 74 -12.30 -6.94 13.75
C LYS A 74 -11.40 -7.88 14.56
N PRO A 75 -11.47 -9.19 14.29
CA PRO A 75 -10.49 -10.13 14.79
C PRO A 75 -9.08 -9.64 14.42
N GLY A 76 -8.21 -9.52 15.42
CA GLY A 76 -6.81 -9.19 15.20
C GLY A 76 -6.08 -10.29 14.40
N PRO A 77 -4.80 -10.06 14.06
CA PRO A 77 -3.99 -11.06 13.40
C PRO A 77 -3.91 -12.34 14.23
N SER A 78 -3.94 -13.49 13.57
CA SER A 78 -3.47 -14.74 14.20
C SER A 78 -1.99 -14.61 14.58
N VAL A 79 -1.49 -15.49 15.45
CA VAL A 79 -0.07 -15.47 15.88
C VAL A 79 0.90 -15.50 14.68
N GLY A 80 0.60 -16.29 13.65
CA GLY A 80 1.42 -16.33 12.43
C GLY A 80 1.38 -15.01 11.65
N GLN A 81 0.18 -14.45 11.49
CA GLN A 81 0.02 -13.15 10.81
C GLN A 81 0.63 -11.99 11.59
N GLN A 82 0.65 -12.05 12.92
CA GLN A 82 1.27 -11.01 13.74
C GLN A 82 2.78 -10.92 13.47
N ALA A 83 3.46 -12.06 13.36
CA ALA A 83 4.89 -12.08 13.03
C ALA A 83 5.16 -11.46 11.65
N GLU A 84 4.30 -11.76 10.66
CA GLU A 84 4.40 -11.16 9.32
C GLU A 84 4.13 -9.64 9.35
N VAL A 85 3.15 -9.20 10.14
CA VAL A 85 2.87 -7.77 10.34
C VAL A 85 4.07 -7.07 10.96
N ASP A 86 4.65 -7.64 12.01
CA ASP A 86 5.78 -7.05 12.73
C ASP A 86 7.04 -6.96 11.84
N GLU A 87 7.35 -8.02 11.09
CA GLU A 87 8.49 -8.05 10.17
C GLU A 87 8.33 -7.00 9.05
N LEU A 88 7.14 -6.94 8.44
CA LEU A 88 6.89 -6.00 7.35
C LEU A 88 6.86 -4.55 7.86
N ALA A 89 6.25 -4.30 9.02
CA ALA A 89 6.21 -2.98 9.65
C ALA A 89 7.62 -2.48 9.98
N LEU A 90 8.47 -3.33 10.59
CA LEU A 90 9.86 -3.00 10.86
C LEU A 90 10.60 -2.62 9.58
N SER A 91 10.46 -3.43 8.53
CA SER A 91 11.11 -3.16 7.25
C SER A 91 10.64 -1.85 6.60
N LEU A 92 9.34 -1.54 6.66
CA LEU A 92 8.78 -0.29 6.15
C LEU A 92 9.32 0.92 6.92
N ASN A 93 9.36 0.84 8.25
CA ASN A 93 9.86 1.91 9.11
C ASN A 93 11.35 2.19 8.93
N LEU A 94 12.18 1.13 8.78
CA LEU A 94 13.61 1.30 8.48
C LEU A 94 13.85 1.96 7.12
N ASN A 95 13.12 1.53 6.09
CA ASN A 95 13.23 2.12 4.76
C ASN A 95 12.71 3.56 4.72
N LEU A 96 11.62 3.85 5.44
CA LEU A 96 11.13 5.21 5.65
C LEU A 96 12.20 6.08 6.33
N ALA A 97 12.84 5.60 7.39
CA ALA A 97 13.91 6.32 8.06
C ALA A 97 15.06 6.66 7.10
N MET A 98 15.47 5.70 6.26
CA MET A 98 16.49 5.94 5.23
C MET A 98 16.06 6.99 4.19
N ALA A 99 14.81 6.94 3.71
CA ALA A 99 14.28 7.92 2.78
C ALA A 99 14.23 9.33 3.39
N GLU A 100 13.80 9.44 4.65
CA GLU A 100 13.76 10.71 5.39
C GLU A 100 15.18 11.26 5.65
N ILE A 101 16.17 10.40 5.91
CA ILE A 101 17.59 10.81 5.98
C ILE A 101 18.06 11.42 4.64
N LYS A 102 17.70 10.80 3.51
CA LYS A 102 18.04 11.33 2.17
C LYS A 102 17.36 12.67 1.87
N LEU A 103 16.25 12.97 2.54
CA LEU A 103 15.54 14.25 2.48
C LEU A 103 16.00 15.25 3.55
N GLU A 104 17.00 14.89 4.37
CA GLU A 104 17.48 15.68 5.51
C GLU A 104 16.40 15.97 6.57
N HIS A 105 15.36 15.13 6.62
CA HIS A 105 14.29 15.17 7.60
C HIS A 105 14.67 14.37 8.85
N TRP A 106 15.60 14.89 9.64
CA TRP A 106 16.19 14.18 10.79
C TRP A 106 15.17 13.75 11.86
N LYS A 107 14.19 14.61 12.14
CA LYS A 107 13.15 14.29 13.15
C LYS A 107 12.24 13.15 12.67
N PRO A 108 11.60 13.22 11.49
CA PRO A 108 10.86 12.08 10.93
C PRO A 108 11.67 10.79 10.86
N ALA A 109 12.93 10.87 10.42
CA ALA A 109 13.80 9.70 10.34
C ALA A 109 14.00 9.01 11.71
N SER A 110 14.26 9.80 12.76
CA SER A 110 14.40 9.27 14.12
C SER A 110 13.11 8.64 14.64
N VAL A 111 11.95 9.23 14.34
CA VAL A 111 10.66 8.67 14.74
C VAL A 111 10.43 7.34 14.02
N ALA A 112 10.66 7.28 12.71
CA ALA A 112 10.50 6.05 11.95
C ALA A 112 11.43 4.93 12.45
N ALA A 113 12.68 5.22 12.77
CA ALA A 113 13.65 4.22 13.23
C ALA A 113 13.39 3.62 14.63
N THR A 114 12.39 4.14 15.36
CA THR A 114 12.07 3.71 16.75
C THR A 114 10.72 3.03 16.87
N LYS A 115 10.02 2.84 15.76
CA LYS A 115 8.77 2.07 15.67
C LYS A 115 9.07 0.62 15.37
#